data_AF-A0A1J5H7L4-F1
#
_entry.id   AF-A0A1J5H7L4-F1
#
_cell.length_a   1.000
_cell.length_b   1.000
_cell.length_c   1.000
_cell.angle_alpha   90.00
_cell.angle_beta   90.00
_cell.angle_gamma   90.00
#
_symmetry.space_group_name_H-M   'P 1'
#
loop_
_entity.id
_entity.type
_entity.pdbx_description
1 polymer ?
#
loop_
_entity_poly.entity_id
_entity_poly.type
_entity_poly.pdbx_seq_one_letter_code
_entity_poly.pdbx_strand_id
1 'polypeptide(L)'
;MAITMIDPVEVTNKEFEESHLFNKLKKIVVVARVFENQTDNRSLMHSVSSFDLDAPEIYNQVKADYDLIRSTIRDQGFSELSGIMGKLIQPRTKGAGHGSTSRAFYARTGFVSHILGKGHLVPLPSK
;
A
#
# COMPACT_ATOMS: atom_id res chain seq x y z
N MET A 1 4.28 -2.05 3.22
CA MET A 1 5.22 -1.34 2.32
C MET A 1 4.58 -0.03 1.88
N ALA A 2 5.22 1.13 2.06
CA ALA A 2 4.70 2.39 1.53
C ALA A 2 4.76 2.36 -0.01
N ILE A 3 3.71 2.84 -0.69
CA ILE A 3 3.61 2.83 -2.16
C ILE A 3 3.72 4.26 -2.69
N THR A 4 2.79 5.13 -2.32
CA THR A 4 2.76 6.54 -2.73
C THR A 4 2.01 7.39 -1.71
N MET A 5 2.25 8.69 -1.69
CA MET A 5 1.54 9.64 -0.84
C MET A 5 0.06 9.71 -1.21
N ILE A 6 -0.80 9.96 -0.22
CA ILE A 6 -2.21 10.31 -0.43
C ILE A 6 -2.29 11.82 -0.57
N ASP A 7 -2.55 12.29 -1.79
CA ASP A 7 -2.91 13.66 -2.07
C ASP A 7 -4.45 13.74 -2.10
N PRO A 8 -5.11 14.44 -1.16
CA PRO A 8 -6.56 14.51 -1.11
C PRO A 8 -7.18 15.15 -2.36
N VAL A 9 -6.47 16.07 -3.03
CA VAL A 9 -6.98 16.70 -4.27
C VAL A 9 -6.95 15.68 -5.41
N GLU A 10 -5.87 14.92 -5.54
CA GLU A 10 -5.77 13.89 -6.56
C GLU A 10 -6.78 12.77 -6.34
N VAL A 11 -6.85 12.25 -5.10
CA VAL A 11 -7.67 11.08 -4.77
C VAL A 11 -9.16 11.39 -4.88
N THR A 12 -9.61 12.60 -4.55
CA THR A 12 -11.03 12.95 -4.67
C THR A 12 -11.45 13.12 -6.14
N ASN A 13 -10.56 13.60 -7.00
CA ASN A 13 -10.88 13.95 -8.39
C ASN A 13 -10.65 12.81 -9.40
N LYS A 14 -9.92 11.75 -9.04
CA LYS A 14 -9.61 10.66 -9.97
C LYS A 14 -10.28 9.35 -9.58
N GLU A 15 -10.68 8.59 -10.58
CA GLU A 15 -11.07 7.19 -10.39
C GLU A 15 -9.81 6.32 -10.24
N PHE A 16 -9.98 5.09 -9.74
CA PHE A 16 -8.86 4.20 -9.41
C PHE A 16 -7.86 4.05 -10.56
N GLU A 17 -8.34 3.82 -11.78
CA GLU A 17 -7.53 3.58 -12.98
C GLU A 17 -6.69 4.80 -13.43
N GLU A 18 -7.02 6.00 -12.95
CA GLU A 18 -6.28 7.24 -13.24
C GLU A 18 -5.37 7.65 -12.08
N SER A 19 -5.45 6.94 -10.95
CA SER A 19 -4.79 7.29 -9.71
C SER A 19 -3.28 7.06 -9.72
N HIS A 20 -2.55 7.80 -8.88
CA HIS A 20 -1.15 7.52 -8.61
C HIS A 20 -0.92 6.13 -8.01
N LEU A 21 -1.86 5.64 -7.18
CA LEU A 21 -1.78 4.30 -6.59
C LEU A 21 -1.78 3.22 -7.67
N PHE A 22 -2.74 3.29 -8.59
CA PHE A 22 -2.83 2.35 -9.70
C PHE A 22 -1.58 2.42 -10.58
N ASN A 23 -1.16 3.62 -11.00
CA ASN A 23 0.04 3.78 -11.82
C ASN A 23 1.30 3.19 -11.18
N LYS A 24 1.43 3.29 -9.86
CA LYS A 24 2.55 2.68 -9.12
C LYS A 24 2.40 1.16 -9.00
N LEU A 25 1.21 0.61 -8.81
CA LEU A 25 1.00 -0.83 -8.62
C LEU A 25 0.83 -1.61 -9.93
N LYS A 26 0.55 -0.93 -11.05
CA LYS A 26 0.27 -1.54 -12.35
C LYS A 26 1.35 -2.56 -12.74
N LYS A 27 2.62 -2.19 -12.55
CA LYS A 27 3.79 -3.05 -12.69
C LYS A 27 4.88 -2.59 -11.74
N ILE A 28 5.41 -3.48 -10.90
CA ILE A 28 6.49 -3.20 -9.96
C ILE A 28 7.54 -4.30 -9.95
N VAL A 29 8.78 -3.90 -9.70
CA VAL A 29 9.85 -4.80 -9.26
C VAL A 29 10.12 -4.51 -7.79
N VAL A 30 10.07 -5.54 -6.96
CA VAL A 30 10.32 -5.46 -5.52
C VAL A 30 11.58 -6.25 -5.20
N VAL A 31 12.50 -5.58 -4.48
CA VAL A 31 13.72 -6.19 -3.97
C VAL A 31 13.57 -6.36 -2.47
N ALA A 32 13.56 -7.59 -1.99
CA ALA A 32 13.57 -7.90 -0.57
C ALA A 32 15.02 -7.96 -0.07
N ARG A 33 15.25 -7.41 1.11
CA ARG A 33 16.51 -7.52 1.84
C ARG A 33 16.29 -8.14 3.21
N VAL A 34 17.32 -8.77 3.75
CA VAL A 34 17.34 -9.18 5.16
C VAL A 34 17.42 -7.92 6.02
N PHE A 35 16.55 -7.86 7.04
CA PHE A 35 16.64 -6.88 8.11
C PHE A 35 17.15 -7.60 9.36
N GLU A 36 18.38 -7.29 9.77
CA GLU A 36 18.99 -7.91 10.95
C GLU A 36 18.69 -7.11 12.22
N ASN A 37 18.89 -5.79 12.16
CA ASN A 37 18.65 -4.86 13.27
C ASN A 37 18.72 -3.40 12.76
N GLN A 38 18.48 -2.44 13.68
CA GLN A 38 18.42 -1.01 13.37
C GLN A 38 19.78 -0.37 13.08
N THR A 39 20.92 -0.98 13.44
CA THR A 39 22.22 -0.38 13.12
C THR A 39 22.53 -0.47 11.62
N ASP A 40 21.90 -1.43 10.91
CA ASP A 40 21.92 -1.58 9.45
C ASP A 40 23.33 -1.57 8.82
N ASN A 41 24.31 -2.16 9.51
CA ASN A 41 25.73 -2.16 9.12
C ASN A 41 26.00 -2.92 7.80
N ARG A 42 25.06 -3.75 7.35
CA ARG A 42 25.08 -4.45 6.07
C ARG A 42 23.66 -4.64 5.54
N SER A 43 23.52 -4.64 4.21
CA SER A 43 22.26 -4.96 3.54
C SER A 43 22.47 -6.12 2.58
N LEU A 44 21.84 -7.26 2.90
CA LEU A 44 21.90 -8.47 2.07
C LEU A 44 20.62 -8.57 1.25
N MET A 45 20.75 -8.55 -0.08
CA MET A 45 19.64 -8.82 -0.99
C MET A 45 19.21 -10.28 -0.83
N HIS A 46 17.93 -10.50 -0.56
CA HIS A 46 17.35 -11.82 -0.38
C HIS A 46 16.73 -12.32 -1.68
N SER A 47 15.86 -11.51 -2.29
CA SER A 47 15.13 -11.89 -3.50
C SER A 47 14.69 -10.68 -4.31
N VAL A 48 14.41 -10.92 -5.59
CA VAL A 48 13.81 -9.96 -6.51
C VAL A 48 12.55 -10.60 -7.08
N SER A 49 11.45 -9.86 -7.06
CA SER A 49 10.16 -10.31 -7.57
C SER A 49 9.53 -9.22 -8.44
N SER A 50 8.85 -9.62 -9.51
CA SER A 50 7.97 -8.75 -10.28
C SER A 50 6.52 -8.99 -9.89
N PHE A 51 5.73 -7.93 -9.83
CA PHE A 51 4.29 -8.00 -9.61
C PHE A 51 3.58 -7.08 -10.59
N ASP A 52 2.54 -7.62 -11.22
CA ASP A 52 1.60 -6.88 -12.04
C ASP A 52 0.23 -6.92 -11.36
N LEU A 53 -0.52 -5.82 -11.41
CA LEU A 53 -1.88 -5.77 -10.86
C LEU A 53 -2.88 -6.26 -11.91
N ASP A 54 -2.88 -7.56 -12.20
CA ASP A 54 -3.66 -8.19 -13.27
C ASP A 54 -4.69 -9.22 -12.77
N ALA A 55 -4.39 -9.91 -11.67
CA ALA A 55 -5.28 -10.89 -11.07
C ALA A 55 -6.61 -10.22 -10.64
N PRO A 56 -7.78 -10.63 -11.20
CA PRO A 56 -9.04 -9.91 -11.00
C PRO A 56 -9.44 -9.72 -9.54
N GLU A 57 -9.22 -10.71 -8.68
CA GLU A 57 -9.54 -10.64 -7.26
C GLU A 57 -8.68 -9.63 -6.51
N ILE A 58 -7.38 -9.56 -6.83
CA ILE A 58 -6.44 -8.63 -6.22
C ILE A 58 -6.71 -7.21 -6.73
N TYR A 59 -6.90 -7.07 -8.05
CA TYR A 59 -7.29 -5.81 -8.68
C TYR A 59 -8.53 -5.22 -8.03
N ASN A 60 -9.61 -6.00 -7.94
CA ASN A 60 -10.89 -5.54 -7.41
C ASN A 60 -10.78 -5.15 -5.93
N GLN A 61 -9.98 -5.88 -5.15
CA GLN A 61 -9.79 -5.53 -3.75
C GLN A 61 -8.94 -4.27 -3.56
N VAL A 62 -7.88 -4.07 -4.36
CA VAL A 62 -7.09 -2.83 -4.33
C VAL A 62 -7.95 -1.63 -4.74
N LYS A 63 -8.79 -1.79 -5.78
CA LYS A 63 -9.77 -0.77 -6.18
C LYS A 63 -10.75 -0.45 -5.07
N ALA A 64 -11.35 -1.46 -4.43
CA ALA A 64 -12.26 -1.27 -3.32
C ALA A 64 -11.62 -0.55 -2.12
N ASP A 65 -10.35 -0.86 -1.81
CA ASP A 65 -9.60 -0.16 -0.75
C ASP A 65 -9.32 1.30 -1.12
N TYR A 66 -9.00 1.59 -2.38
CA TYR A 66 -8.85 2.96 -2.89
C TYR A 66 -10.16 3.73 -2.77
N ASP A 67 -11.27 3.15 -3.24
CA ASP A 67 -12.59 3.78 -3.24
C ASP A 67 -13.10 4.04 -1.81
N LEU A 68 -12.81 3.15 -0.87
CA LEU A 68 -13.07 3.37 0.56
C LEU A 68 -12.30 4.59 1.08
N ILE A 69 -11.02 4.72 0.74
CA ILE A 69 -10.19 5.86 1.16
C ILE A 69 -10.69 7.15 0.49
N ARG A 70 -11.00 7.10 -0.81
CA ARG A 70 -11.52 8.21 -1.58
C ARG A 70 -12.84 8.74 -1.04
N SER A 71 -13.82 7.86 -0.84
CA SER A 71 -15.12 8.23 -0.26
C SER A 71 -14.95 8.80 1.15
N THR A 72 -14.08 8.23 1.99
CA THR A 72 -13.82 8.78 3.33
C THR A 72 -13.28 10.20 3.28
N ILE A 73 -12.33 10.50 2.38
CA ILE A 73 -11.82 11.87 2.21
C ILE A 73 -12.92 12.83 1.76
N ARG A 74 -13.77 12.41 0.81
CA ARG A 74 -14.84 13.24 0.25
C ARG A 74 -15.96 13.50 1.24
N ASP A 75 -16.36 12.47 1.98
CA ASP A 75 -17.62 12.46 2.74
C ASP A 75 -17.39 12.80 4.22
N GLN A 76 -16.19 12.53 4.76
CA GLN A 76 -15.87 12.69 6.19
C GLN A 76 -14.63 13.56 6.43
N GLY A 77 -13.77 13.71 5.42
CA GLY A 77 -12.55 14.51 5.49
C GLY A 77 -11.28 13.69 5.70
N PHE A 78 -10.14 14.32 5.41
CA PHE A 78 -8.82 13.65 5.42
C PHE A 78 -8.37 13.19 6.81
N SER A 79 -8.85 13.83 7.88
CA SER A 79 -8.54 13.46 9.27
C SER A 79 -9.05 12.07 9.65
N GLU A 80 -10.13 11.62 9.02
CA GLU A 80 -10.80 10.35 9.33
C GLU A 80 -10.07 9.13 8.73
N LEU A 81 -8.99 9.35 7.98
CA LEU A 81 -8.16 8.25 7.48
C LEU A 81 -7.45 7.52 8.63
N SER A 82 -7.84 6.26 8.79
CA SER A 82 -7.33 5.36 9.82
C SER A 82 -6.61 4.14 9.24
N GLY A 83 -5.54 3.69 9.92
CA GLY A 83 -4.78 2.50 9.53
C GLY A 83 -5.57 1.18 9.61
N ILE A 84 -6.78 1.18 10.16
CA ILE A 84 -7.66 0.01 10.15
C ILE A 84 -8.35 -0.19 8.79
N MET A 85 -8.38 0.84 7.95
CA MET A 85 -9.09 0.82 6.68
C MET A 85 -8.38 -0.08 5.65
N GLY A 86 -9.19 -0.68 4.78
CA GLY A 86 -8.78 -1.48 3.63
C GLY A 86 -8.12 -2.82 3.98
N LYS A 87 -8.19 -3.78 3.05
CA LYS A 87 -7.77 -5.18 3.25
C LYS A 87 -6.38 -5.50 2.69
N LEU A 88 -5.99 -4.85 1.61
CA LEU A 88 -4.68 -4.96 0.97
C LEU A 88 -3.92 -3.65 1.06
N ILE A 89 -4.61 -2.53 0.90
CA ILE A 89 -4.09 -1.16 0.99
C ILE A 89 -4.69 -0.46 2.20
N GLN A 90 -3.87 0.28 2.94
CA GLN A 90 -4.28 1.06 4.10
C GLN A 90 -3.65 2.46 4.07
N PRO A 91 -4.32 3.52 4.57
CA PRO A 91 -3.70 4.80 4.81
C PRO A 91 -2.88 4.75 6.10
N ARG A 92 -1.63 5.21 6.09
CA ARG A 92 -0.80 5.33 7.31
C ARG A 92 -0.09 6.68 7.34
N THR A 93 0.11 7.20 8.55
CA THR A 93 0.93 8.39 8.79
C THR A 93 2.37 8.11 8.39
N LYS A 94 2.94 8.99 7.57
CA LYS A 94 4.37 8.95 7.23
C LYS A 94 5.14 9.85 8.21
N GLY A 95 6.16 9.29 8.88
CA GLY A 95 6.99 10.06 9.83
C GLY A 95 6.27 10.43 11.13
N ALA A 96 5.63 9.46 11.78
CA ALA A 96 5.05 9.65 13.11
C ALA A 96 6.15 10.11 14.10
N GLY A 97 6.05 11.34 14.60
CA GLY A 97 7.03 11.94 15.53
C GLY A 97 7.29 13.44 15.35
N HIS A 98 7.02 14.01 14.18
CA HIS A 98 7.28 15.44 13.88
C HIS A 98 6.02 16.29 13.64
N GLY A 99 4.86 15.88 14.17
CA GLY A 99 3.59 16.57 13.88
C GLY A 99 3.09 16.39 12.44
N SER A 100 3.66 15.45 11.67
CA SER A 100 3.25 15.22 10.29
C SER A 100 1.84 14.63 10.22
N THR A 101 0.95 15.33 9.52
CA THR A 101 -0.41 14.87 9.19
C THR A 101 -0.43 14.07 7.89
N SER A 102 0.68 14.04 7.15
CA SER A 102 0.76 13.41 5.83
C SER A 102 0.48 11.90 5.90
N ARG A 103 -0.31 11.41 4.94
CA ARG A 103 -0.65 9.99 4.80
C ARG A 103 -0.08 9.44 3.50
N ALA A 104 0.24 8.15 3.50
CA ALA A 104 0.56 7.41 2.28
C ALA A 104 -0.28 6.14 2.22
N PHE A 105 -0.46 5.61 1.00
CA PHE A 105 -0.97 4.27 0.76
C PHE A 105 0.13 3.27 1.12
N TYR A 106 -0.20 2.32 2.00
CA TYR A 106 0.67 1.22 2.39
C TYR A 106 0.03 -0.11 2.00
N ALA A 107 0.79 -0.99 1.33
CA ALA A 107 0.45 -2.40 1.26
C ALA A 107 0.56 -3.05 2.65
N ARG A 108 -0.47 -3.79 3.06
CA ARG A 108 -0.46 -4.64 4.25
C ARG A 108 0.52 -5.80 4.08
N THR A 109 0.96 -6.38 5.19
CA THR A 109 1.95 -7.47 5.21
C THR A 109 1.52 -8.67 4.35
N GLY A 110 0.27 -9.11 4.45
CA GLY A 110 -0.27 -10.18 3.60
C GLY A 110 -0.19 -9.85 2.10
N PHE A 111 -0.43 -8.59 1.73
CA PHE A 111 -0.30 -8.17 0.33
C PHE A 111 1.17 -8.07 -0.11
N VAL A 112 2.07 -7.60 0.74
CA VAL A 112 3.53 -7.62 0.47
C VAL A 112 4.04 -9.05 0.27
N SER A 113 3.61 -9.97 1.13
CA SER A 113 3.88 -11.40 1.00
C SER A 113 3.43 -11.97 -0.35
N HIS A 114 2.23 -11.58 -0.80
CA HIS A 114 1.71 -11.95 -2.11
C HIS A 114 2.58 -11.37 -3.25
N ILE A 115 2.96 -10.09 -3.18
CA ILE A 115 3.85 -9.42 -4.14
C ILE A 115 5.22 -10.11 -4.26
N LEU A 116 5.75 -10.65 -3.14
CA LEU A 116 7.03 -11.37 -3.12
C LEU A 116 6.94 -12.83 -3.59
N GLY A 117 5.72 -13.36 -3.82
CA GLY A 117 5.49 -14.70 -4.37
C GLY A 117 5.67 -15.87 -3.40
N LYS A 118 5.61 -17.10 -3.95
CA LYS A 118 5.67 -18.35 -3.17
C LYS A 118 7.01 -18.45 -2.42
N GLY A 119 6.94 -18.49 -1.09
CA GLY A 119 8.08 -18.46 -0.16
C GLY A 119 7.84 -17.54 1.04
N HIS A 120 6.85 -16.65 0.96
CA HIS A 120 6.55 -15.63 1.97
C HIS A 120 5.10 -15.72 2.50
N LEU A 121 4.51 -16.92 2.53
CA LEU A 121 3.07 -17.15 2.78
C LEU A 121 2.59 -16.61 4.14
N VAL A 122 2.15 -15.36 4.15
CA VAL A 122 1.21 -14.83 5.14
C VAL A 122 -0.17 -14.96 4.50
N PRO A 123 -1.15 -15.63 5.14
CA PRO A 123 -2.50 -15.72 4.60
C PRO A 123 -3.04 -14.32 4.31
N LEU A 124 -3.69 -14.15 3.15
CA LEU A 124 -4.47 -12.95 2.92
C LEU A 124 -5.56 -12.86 4.01
N PRO A 125 -5.82 -11.67 4.57
CA PRO A 125 -6.84 -11.54 5.61
C PRO A 125 -8.18 -12.09 5.10
N SER A 126 -8.74 -13.06 5.85
CA SER A 126 -10.08 -13.58 5.59
C SER A 126 -11.16 -12.54 5.93
N LYS A 127 -12.34 -12.73 5.34
CA LYS A 127 -13.51 -11.82 5.43
C LYS A 127 -13.80 -11.31 6.83
#